data_AF-A0A8X7RFQ7-F1
#
_entry.id   AF-A0A8X7RFQ7-F1
#
_cell.length_a   1.000
_cell.length_b   1.000
_cell.length_c   1.000
_cell.angle_alpha   90.00
_cell.angle_beta   90.00
_cell.angle_gamma   90.00
#
_symmetry.space_group_name_H-M   'P 1'
#
loop_
_entity.id
_entity.type
_entity.pdbx_description
1 polymer ?
#
loop_
_entity_poly.entity_id
_entity_poly.type
_entity_poly.pdbx_seq_one_letter_code
_entity_poly.pdbx_strand_id
1 'polypeptide(L)' 'MAKQTTVITGQAPSSLFFSQVSPGPGDSKLQFRIIHFWEARKNAKGRGSILIGIEMLMIDE' A
#
# COMPACT_ATOMS: atom_id res chain seq x y z
N MET A 1 32.08 -31.27 -17.81
CA MET A 1 32.12 -30.02 -17.03
C MET A 1 30.70 -29.66 -16.63
N ALA A 2 30.39 -29.70 -15.33
CA ALA A 2 29.04 -29.40 -14.84
C ALA A 2 28.88 -27.87 -14.68
N LYS A 3 27.83 -27.32 -15.29
CA LYS A 3 27.48 -25.90 -15.13
C LYS A 3 26.82 -25.71 -13.75
N GLN A 4 27.48 -24.96 -12.88
CA GLN A 4 26.93 -24.61 -11.57
C GLN A 4 26.01 -23.40 -11.75
N THR A 5 24.70 -23.64 -11.68
CA THR A 5 23.69 -22.59 -11.70
C THR A 5 23.62 -21.94 -10.32
N THR A 6 24.08 -20.69 -10.21
CA THR A 6 23.89 -19.85 -9.03
C THR A 6 22.41 -19.57 -8.85
N VAL A 7 21.79 -20.20 -7.84
CA VAL A 7 20.43 -19.88 -7.41
C VAL A 7 20.49 -18.57 -6.64
N ILE A 8 20.14 -17.46 -7.29
CA ILE A 8 19.86 -16.21 -6.59
C ILE A 8 18.51 -16.40 -5.93
N THR A 9 18.50 -16.68 -4.63
CA THR A 9 17.29 -16.62 -3.81
C THR A 9 16.86 -15.16 -3.75
N GLY A 10 16.04 -14.71 -4.71
CA GLY A 10 15.32 -13.46 -4.58
C GLY A 10 14.34 -13.62 -3.44
N GLN A 11 14.68 -13.14 -2.24
CA GLN A 11 13.71 -13.01 -1.16
C GLN A 11 12.53 -12.23 -1.71
N ALA A 12 11.36 -12.87 -1.77
CA ALA A 12 10.14 -12.15 -2.06
C ALA A 12 10.01 -11.02 -1.01
N PRO A 13 9.73 -9.78 -1.42
CA PRO A 13 9.55 -8.70 -0.47
C PRO A 13 8.43 -9.12 0.49
N SER A 14 8.76 -9.20 1.78
CA SER A 14 7.77 -9.43 2.83
C SER A 14 6.74 -8.31 2.77
N SER A 15 5.47 -8.67 2.73
CA SER A 15 4.39 -7.70 2.86
C SER A 15 4.56 -6.93 4.16
N LEU A 16 4.52 -5.60 4.10
CA LEU A 16 4.53 -4.78 5.31
C LEU A 16 3.16 -4.82 5.99
N PHE A 17 3.17 -4.53 7.29
CA PHE A 17 1.97 -4.25 8.08
C PHE A 17 1.79 -2.73 8.25
N PHE A 18 0.57 -2.27 8.52
CA PHE A 18 0.22 -0.88 8.83
C PHE A 18 1.05 -0.32 9.99
N SER A 19 1.35 -1.16 10.99
CA SER A 19 2.20 -0.81 12.12
C SER A 19 3.65 -0.44 11.73
N GLN A 20 4.08 -0.82 10.53
CA GLN A 20 5.42 -0.58 10.00
C GLN A 20 5.46 0.58 8.99
N VAL A 21 4.30 1.16 8.65
CA VAL A 21 4.20 2.27 7.71
C VAL A 21 4.51 3.60 8.42
N SER A 22 5.38 4.41 7.81
CA SER A 22 5.69 5.76 8.28
C SER A 22 5.34 6.81 7.21
N PRO A 23 5.03 8.06 7.60
CA PRO A 23 4.73 9.12 6.64
C PRO A 23 5.94 9.48 5.77
N GLY A 24 5.72 9.62 4.45
CA GLY A 24 6.73 10.07 3.50
C GLY A 24 6.58 9.39 2.13
N PRO A 25 7.29 9.90 1.11
CA PRO A 25 7.38 9.21 -0.18
C PRO A 25 8.23 7.94 -0.03
N GLY A 26 7.74 6.82 -0.56
CA GLY A 26 8.48 5.57 -0.55
C GLY A 26 7.73 4.48 -1.33
N ASP A 27 8.49 3.50 -1.82
CA ASP A 27 7.94 2.35 -2.53
C ASP A 27 7.83 1.17 -1.55
N SER A 28 6.62 0.63 -1.41
CA SER A 28 6.34 -0.44 -0.46
C SER A 28 5.17 -1.30 -0.94
N LYS A 29 5.20 -2.60 -0.61
CA LYS A 29 4.10 -3.51 -0.88
C LYS A 29 3.41 -3.86 0.44
N LEU A 30 2.14 -3.49 0.53
CA LEU A 30 1.27 -3.74 1.68
C LEU A 30 0.14 -4.67 1.24
N GLN A 31 -0.13 -5.71 2.03
CA GLN A 31 -1.30 -6.55 1.86
C GLN A 31 -2.32 -6.20 2.94
N PHE A 32 -3.56 -5.97 2.54
CA PHE A 32 -4.65 -5.60 3.45
C PHE A 32 -5.98 -6.14 2.93
N ARG A 33 -6.98 -6.19 3.80
CA ARG A 33 -8.38 -6.41 3.45
C ARG A 33 -9.15 -5.11 3.64
N ILE A 34 -10.12 -4.87 2.77
CA ILE A 34 -11.05 -3.74 2.90
C ILE A 34 -12.23 -4.22 3.73
N ILE A 35 -12.50 -3.54 4.84
CA ILE A 35 -13.70 -3.79 5.67
C ILE A 35 -14.86 -2.92 5.21
N HIS A 36 -14.57 -1.68 4.81
CA HIS A 36 -15.60 -0.76 4.38
C HIS A 36 -15.06 0.23 3.35
N PHE A 37 -15.91 0.52 2.36
CA PHE A 37 -15.65 1.47 1.29
C PHE A 37 -16.76 2.51 1.32
N TRP A 38 -16.42 3.75 1.67
CA TRP A 38 -17.37 4.85 1.59
C TRP A 38 -17.44 5.36 0.16
N GLU A 39 -18.63 5.80 -0.24
CA GLU A 39 -18.84 6.47 -1.51
C GLU A 39 -17.92 7.70 -1.62
N ALA A 40 -17.38 7.94 -2.83
CA ALA A 40 -16.48 9.06 -3.07
C ALA A 40 -17.19 10.39 -2.74
N ARG A 41 -16.60 11.16 -1.83
CA ARG A 41 -17.14 12.48 -1.46
C ARG A 41 -16.31 13.56 -2.12
N LYS A 42 -16.98 14.60 -2.63
CA LYS A 42 -16.30 15.87 -2.94
C LYS A 42 -15.95 16.54 -1.62
N ASN A 43 -14.72 16.34 -1.16
CA ASN A 43 -14.22 17.03 0.03
C ASN A 43 -13.81 18.45 -0.38
N ALA A 44 -14.76 19.39 -0.29
CA ALA A 44 -14.50 20.80 -0.49
C ALA A 44 -13.98 21.42 0.81
N LYS A 45 -12.66 21.39 1.04
CA LYS A 45 -12.02 22.20 2.09
C LYS A 45 -11.09 23.23 1.44
N GLY A 46 -11.65 24.37 1.04
CA GLY A 46 -10.90 25.59 0.68
C GLY A 46 -10.70 25.88 -0.81
N ARG A 47 -10.42 27.16 -1.12
CA ARG A 47 -10.32 27.80 -2.44
C ARG A 47 -9.54 26.93 -3.46
N GLY A 48 -10.27 26.30 -4.38
CA GLY A 48 -9.73 25.86 -5.67
C GLY A 48 -9.25 24.41 -5.80
N SER A 49 -9.19 23.62 -4.72
CA SER A 49 -8.81 22.20 -4.80
C SER A 49 -9.99 21.29 -4.46
N ILE A 50 -10.59 20.69 -5.50
CA ILE A 50 -11.54 19.59 -5.31
C ILE A 50 -10.71 18.35 -4.97
N LEU A 51 -10.70 17.96 -3.70
CA LEU A 51 -10.21 16.64 -3.30
C LEU A 51 -11.34 15.64 -3.55
N ILE A 52 -11.25 14.90 -4.66
CA ILE A 52 -12.05 13.70 -4.88
C ILE A 52 -11.32 12.58 -4.17
N GLY A 53 -11.77 12.27 -2.95
CA GLY A 53 -11.19 11.22 -2.12
C GLY A 53 -12.19 10.09 -1.92
N ILE A 54 -11.66 8.86 -1.90
CA ILE A 54 -12.39 7.70 -1.39
C ILE A 54 -11.88 7.45 0.01
N GLU A 55 -12.78 7.37 0.98
CA GLU A 55 -12.45 6.92 2.33
C GLU A 55 -12.61 5.40 2.39
N MET A 56 -11.60 4.71 2.90
CA MET A 56 -11.59 3.25 3.04
C MET A 56 -11.15 2.87 4.45
N LEU A 57 -11.83 1.89 5.05
CA LEU A 57 -11.38 1.23 6.28
C LEU A 57 -10.68 -0.07 5.88
N MET A 58 -9.40 -0.16 6.19
CA MET A 58 -8.52 -1.27 5.84
C MET A 58 -8.01 -1.96 7.11
N ILE A 59 -7.77 -3.26 7.02
CA ILE A 59 -7.23 -4.10 8.09
C ILE A 59 -6.14 -5.02 7.52
N ASP A 60 -5.09 -5.25 8.29
CA ASP A 60 -4.12 -6.32 8.10
C ASP A 60 -4.13 -7.25 9.33
N GLU A 61 -3.16 -8.16 9.47
CA GLU A 61 -3.16 -9.24 10.50
C GLU A 61 -3.51 -8.79 11.93
#